data_AF-A0AAW9KSN3-F1
#
_entry.id   AF-A0AAW9KSN3-F1
#
_cell.length_a   1.000
_cell.length_b   1.000
_cell.length_c   1.000
_cell.angle_alpha   90.00
_cell.angle_beta   90.00
_cell.angle_gamma   90.00
#
_symmetry.space_group_name_H-M   'P 1'
#
loop_
_entity.id
_entity.type
_entity.pdbx_description
1 polymer ?
#
loop_
_entity_poly.entity_id
_entity_poly.type
_entity_poly.pdbx_seq_one_letter_code
_entity_poly.pdbx_strand_id
1 'polypeptide(L)'
;MTESNGSVTTATTATTRPGPEARDEIFVSPTGSDDATGSRKDPLDSIQDAFDVATPGDTITALPGEYTETVTTVRSGEPDAPITLTGPPDAVFRGRPR
;
A
#
# COMPACT_ATOMS: atom_id res chain seq x y z
N MET A 1 -44.61 -21.08 -8.38
CA MET A 1 -43.91 -20.28 -9.42
C MET A 1 -42.56 -19.95 -8.84
N THR A 2 -41.55 -20.60 -9.40
CA THR A 2 -40.12 -20.48 -9.09
C THR A 2 -39.57 -19.25 -9.84
N GLU A 3 -38.33 -18.84 -9.52
CA GLU A 3 -37.44 -17.91 -10.26
C GLU A 3 -37.62 -16.42 -9.87
N SER A 4 -36.59 -15.59 -9.60
CA SER A 4 -35.16 -15.67 -9.89
C SER A 4 -34.36 -14.77 -8.93
N ASN A 5 -33.28 -15.34 -8.40
CA ASN A 5 -32.06 -14.58 -8.09
C ASN A 5 -31.41 -14.20 -9.43
N GLY A 6 -31.14 -12.91 -9.65
CA GLY A 6 -30.16 -12.50 -10.65
C GLY A 6 -30.42 -11.13 -11.28
N SER A 7 -29.62 -10.14 -10.88
CA SER A 7 -28.86 -9.37 -11.87
C SER A 7 -27.68 -8.70 -11.19
N VAL A 8 -26.54 -9.36 -11.30
CA VAL A 8 -25.21 -8.77 -11.15
C VAL A 8 -25.08 -7.68 -12.21
N THR A 9 -25.14 -6.42 -11.78
CA THR A 9 -24.83 -5.25 -12.63
C THR A 9 -23.55 -4.61 -12.11
N THR A 10 -22.44 -5.05 -12.72
CA THR A 10 -21.31 -4.24 -13.21
C THR A 10 -20.78 -3.08 -12.34
N ALA A 11 -19.54 -3.26 -11.89
CA ALA A 11 -18.51 -2.23 -11.67
C ALA A 11 -18.85 -1.03 -10.75
N THR A 12 -18.69 -1.24 -9.44
CA THR A 12 -18.25 -0.18 -8.52
C THR A 12 -17.11 -0.74 -7.67
N THR A 13 -15.90 -0.80 -8.20
CA THR A 13 -14.69 -0.93 -7.37
C THR A 13 -13.99 0.41 -7.38
N ALA A 14 -14.36 1.25 -6.39
CA ALA A 14 -13.65 2.44 -5.87
C ALA A 14 -14.63 3.60 -5.59
N THR A 15 -15.53 3.46 -4.62
CA THR A 15 -16.11 4.60 -3.86
C THR A 15 -16.71 4.03 -2.59
N THR A 16 -15.90 3.81 -1.56
CA THR A 16 -16.33 3.79 -0.16
C THR A 16 -15.07 4.04 0.66
N ARG A 17 -14.85 5.28 1.09
CA ARG A 17 -13.99 5.55 2.25
C ARG A 17 -14.82 5.12 3.48
N PRO A 18 -14.54 3.99 4.13
CA PRO A 18 -15.30 3.59 5.30
C PRO A 18 -14.77 4.40 6.48
N GLY A 19 -15.38 5.56 6.73
CA GLY A 19 -15.16 6.35 7.95
C GLY A 19 -13.73 6.89 8.15
N PRO A 20 -13.48 7.54 9.30
CA PRO A 20 -12.16 8.03 9.70
C PRO A 20 -11.16 6.90 10.07
N GLU A 21 -11.49 5.64 9.76
CA GLU A 21 -10.68 4.45 10.07
C GLU A 21 -10.32 3.66 8.79
N ALA A 22 -10.43 4.30 7.63
CA ALA A 22 -9.99 3.76 6.35
C ALA A 22 -8.45 3.74 6.31
N ARG A 23 -7.85 2.71 6.93
CA ARG A 23 -6.42 2.44 6.79
C ARG A 23 -6.19 1.91 5.38
N ASP A 24 -5.51 2.70 4.55
CA ASP A 24 -5.14 2.26 3.22
C ASP A 24 -3.95 1.30 3.34
N GLU A 25 -4.08 0.13 2.70
CA GLU A 25 -3.00 -0.84 2.60
C GLU A 25 -2.27 -0.62 1.28
N ILE A 26 -1.03 -0.13 1.37
CA ILE A 26 -0.22 0.24 0.22
C ILE A 26 0.78 -0.87 -0.04
N PHE A 27 0.75 -1.46 -1.24
CA PHE A 27 1.67 -2.52 -1.62
C PHE A 27 2.87 -1.94 -2.39
N VAL A 28 4.07 -2.32 -1.98
CA VAL A 28 5.33 -1.94 -2.63
C VAL A 28 6.10 -3.18 -3.04
N SER A 29 6.83 -3.14 -4.15
CA SER A 29 7.61 -4.23 -4.70
C SER A 29 8.77 -3.65 -5.48
N PRO A 30 10.02 -4.13 -5.35
CA PRO A 30 11.15 -3.63 -6.14
C PRO A 30 11.10 -4.09 -7.61
N THR A 31 10.02 -4.78 -8.00
CA THR A 31 9.70 -5.15 -9.39
C THR A 31 8.39 -4.49 -9.84
N GLY A 32 7.88 -3.54 -9.05
CA GLY A 32 6.65 -2.81 -9.28
C GLY A 32 6.83 -1.73 -10.34
N SER A 33 6.04 -0.67 -10.22
CA SER A 33 6.20 0.51 -11.07
C SER A 33 5.89 1.78 -10.28
N ASP A 34 6.63 2.86 -10.50
CA ASP A 34 6.39 4.14 -9.82
C ASP A 34 5.04 4.77 -10.22
N ASP A 35 4.53 4.47 -11.41
CA ASP A 35 3.19 4.87 -11.88
C ASP A 35 2.05 4.01 -11.31
N ALA A 36 2.36 3.00 -10.50
CA ALA A 36 1.36 2.12 -9.93
C ALA A 36 0.57 2.81 -8.81
N THR A 37 -0.67 2.39 -8.57
CA THR A 37 -1.51 2.98 -7.53
C THR A 37 -1.18 2.49 -6.11
N GLY A 38 -0.15 1.66 -5.94
CA GLY A 38 0.19 1.05 -4.65
C GLY A 38 -0.83 0.02 -4.19
N SER A 39 -1.53 -0.61 -5.13
CA SER A 39 -2.56 -1.61 -4.84
C SER A 39 -1.99 -3.02 -4.94
N ARG A 40 -2.65 -4.03 -4.35
CA ARG A 40 -2.15 -5.42 -4.41
C ARG A 40 -1.94 -5.98 -5.82
N LYS A 41 -2.69 -5.46 -6.81
CA LYS A 41 -2.56 -5.83 -8.23
C LYS A 41 -1.49 -5.05 -8.97
N ASP A 42 -1.19 -3.84 -8.49
CA ASP A 42 -0.30 -2.87 -9.10
C ASP A 42 0.51 -2.22 -7.97
N PRO A 43 1.55 -2.93 -7.45
CA PRO A 43 2.38 -2.42 -6.37
C PRO A 43 3.33 -1.34 -6.88
N LEU A 44 3.63 -0.36 -6.01
CA LEU A 44 4.63 0.67 -6.27
C LEU A 44 6.03 0.07 -6.35
N ASP A 45 6.91 0.63 -7.18
CA ASP A 45 8.32 0.21 -7.24
C ASP A 45 9.09 0.63 -5.99
N SER A 46 8.87 1.87 -5.58
CA SER A 46 9.60 2.54 -4.51
C SER A 46 8.81 2.57 -3.20
N ILE A 47 9.45 2.18 -2.10
CA ILE A 47 8.92 2.38 -0.74
C ILE A 47 8.77 3.87 -0.44
N GLN A 48 9.64 4.72 -0.99
CA GLN A 48 9.58 6.15 -0.77
C GLN A 48 8.27 6.77 -1.29
N ASP A 49 7.78 6.34 -2.45
CA ASP A 49 6.49 6.78 -2.99
C ASP A 49 5.35 6.33 -2.10
N ALA A 50 5.41 5.11 -1.58
CA ALA A 50 4.42 4.63 -0.60
C ALA A 50 4.42 5.47 0.67
N PHE A 51 5.57 5.90 1.18
CA PHE A 51 5.63 6.83 2.31
C PHE A 51 5.12 8.23 1.97
N ASP A 52 5.23 8.68 0.72
CA ASP A 52 4.73 9.99 0.28
C ASP A 52 3.20 10.01 0.18
N VAL A 53 2.60 8.91 -0.30
CA VAL A 53 1.14 8.76 -0.34
C VAL A 53 0.53 8.32 0.99
N ALA A 54 1.28 7.60 1.84
CA ALA A 54 0.79 7.12 3.13
C ALA A 54 0.41 8.25 4.08
N THR A 55 -0.66 8.02 4.81
CA THR A 55 -1.21 8.88 5.84
C THR A 55 -1.13 8.21 7.22
N PRO A 56 -1.15 8.99 8.32
CA PRO A 56 -1.15 8.43 9.67
C PRO A 56 -2.23 7.36 9.87
N GLY A 57 -1.81 6.15 10.26
CA GLY A 57 -2.68 4.99 10.44
C GLY A 57 -2.63 3.97 9.30
N ASP A 58 -2.01 4.33 8.17
CA ASP A 58 -1.89 3.44 7.01
C ASP A 58 -0.84 2.33 7.21
N THR A 59 -0.98 1.28 6.42
CA THR A 59 -0.07 0.13 6.43
C THR A 59 0.55 -0.04 5.05
N ILE A 60 1.88 0.06 4.99
CA ILE A 60 2.67 -0.21 3.80
C ILE A 60 3.14 -1.66 3.88
N THR A 61 2.69 -2.49 2.94
CA THR A 61 3.08 -3.90 2.80
C THR A 61 4.13 -4.02 1.70
N ALA A 62 5.39 -4.20 2.10
CA ALA A 62 6.48 -4.55 1.22
C ALA A 62 6.39 -6.01 0.80
N LEU A 63 6.49 -6.25 -0.50
CA LEU A 63 6.59 -7.57 -1.12
C LEU A 63 8.05 -8.08 -1.02
N PRO A 64 8.26 -9.40 -1.15
CA PRO A 64 9.61 -9.95 -1.07
C PRO A 64 10.49 -9.40 -2.20
N GLY A 65 11.72 -9.01 -1.86
CA GLY A 65 12.67 -8.43 -2.81
C GLY A 65 13.72 -7.54 -2.14
N GLU A 66 14.69 -7.09 -2.93
CA GLU A 66 15.76 -6.20 -2.44
C GLU A 66 15.44 -4.75 -2.77
N TYR A 67 15.22 -3.95 -1.75
CA TYR A 67 14.99 -2.52 -1.88
C TYR A 67 16.31 -1.77 -1.67
N THR A 68 16.91 -1.33 -2.77
CA THR A 68 18.18 -0.60 -2.76
C THR A 68 17.99 0.92 -2.79
N GLU A 69 16.96 1.40 -2.11
CA GLU A 69 16.61 2.82 -2.02
C GLU A 69 16.94 3.39 -0.63
N THR A 70 16.93 4.72 -0.52
CA THR A 70 17.05 5.40 0.78
C THR A 70 15.65 5.79 1.24
N VAL A 71 15.09 5.02 2.17
CA VAL A 71 13.80 5.35 2.77
C VAL A 71 14.00 6.50 3.75
N THR A 72 13.39 7.63 3.46
CA THR A 72 13.28 8.78 4.35
C THR A 72 11.84 8.89 4.83
N THR A 73 11.66 8.91 6.14
CA THR A 73 10.36 9.21 6.74
C THR A 73 10.03 10.68 6.48
N VAL A 74 9.32 10.95 5.38
CA VAL A 74 8.86 12.29 5.00
C VAL A 74 7.69 12.77 5.87
N ARG A 75 6.96 11.83 6.46
CA ARG A 75 5.87 12.07 7.40
C ARG A 75 6.09 11.27 8.67
N SER A 76 5.88 11.92 9.80
CA SER A 76 5.70 11.25 11.07
C SER A 76 4.25 10.74 11.14
N GLY A 77 4.07 9.50 11.61
CA GLY A 77 2.75 9.07 12.05
C GLY A 77 2.28 9.92 13.24
N GLU A 78 0.97 9.95 13.46
CA GLU A 78 0.36 10.53 14.65
C GLU A 78 0.59 9.53 15.81
N PRO A 79 0.77 9.95 17.07
CA PRO A 79 0.90 9.03 18.21
C PRO A 79 -0.24 8.00 18.31
N ASP A 80 -1.45 8.37 17.89
CA ASP A 80 -2.63 7.49 17.87
C ASP A 80 -2.84 6.78 16.51
N ALA A 81 -2.05 7.12 15.49
CA ALA A 81 -2.15 6.57 14.13
C ALA A 81 -0.75 6.46 13.49
N PRO A 82 0.06 5.45 13.88
CA PRO A 82 1.38 5.25 13.30
C PRO A 82 1.28 4.79 11.85
N ILE A 83 2.24 5.19 11.02
CA ILE A 83 2.44 4.60 9.69
C ILE A 83 3.21 3.30 9.88
N THR A 84 2.59 2.17 9.52
CA THR A 84 3.18 0.84 9.72
C THR A 84 3.80 0.35 8.42
N LEU A 85 5.10 0.08 8.41
CA LEU A 85 5.75 -0.64 7.30
C LEU A 85 5.93 -2.10 7.71
N THR A 86 5.37 -3.02 6.93
CA THR A 86 5.43 -4.47 7.15
C THR A 86 5.86 -5.17 5.88
N GLY A 87 6.37 -6.39 5.98
CA GLY A 87 6.79 -7.20 4.84
C GLY A 87 7.29 -8.58 5.25
N PRO A 88 7.45 -9.52 4.30
CA PRO A 88 8.06 -10.81 4.57
C PRO A 88 9.54 -10.65 4.92
N PRO A 89 10.17 -11.67 5.56
CA PRO A 89 11.60 -11.65 5.88
C PRO A 89 12.51 -11.55 4.65
N ASP A 90 11.99 -11.86 3.46
CA ASP A 90 12.67 -11.74 2.17
C ASP A 90 12.70 -10.29 1.64
N ALA A 91 12.02 -9.35 2.30
CA ALA A 91 12.12 -7.92 1.99
C ALA A 91 13.40 -7.35 2.63
N VAL A 92 14.45 -7.19 1.81
CA VAL A 92 15.77 -6.73 2.27
C VAL A 92 15.94 -5.25 1.96
N PHE A 93 15.99 -4.42 3.01
CA PHE A 93 16.27 -2.99 2.90
C PHE A 93 17.78 -2.75 2.88
N ARG A 94 18.33 -2.42 1.71
CA ARG A 94 19.74 -2.05 1.55
C ARG A 94 19.88 -0.55 1.39
N GLY A 95 19.98 0.15 2.52
CA GLY A 95 20.41 1.56 2.49
C GLY A 95 21.82 1.65 1.92
N ARG A 96 21.99 2.36 0.80
CA ARG A 96 23.34 2.65 0.30
C ARG A 96 24.07 3.56 1.30
N PRO A 97 25.27 3.20 1.78
CA PRO A 97 26.08 4.11 2.59
C PRO A 97 26.47 5.32 1.74
N ARG A 98 26.29 6.53 2.30
CA ARG A 98 26.83 7.78 1.73
C ARG A 98 28.30 7.97 2.08
#